data_AF-A0A4U9VUY0-F1
#
_entry.id   AF-A0A4U9VUY0-F1
#
_cell.length_a   1.000
_cell.length_b   1.000
_cell.length_c   1.000
_cell.angle_alpha   90.00
_cell.angle_beta   90.00
_cell.angle_gamma   90.00
#
_symmetry.space_group_name_H-M   'P 1'
#
loop_
_entity.id
_entity.type
_entity.pdbx_description
1 polymer ?
#
loop_
_entity_poly.entity_id
_entity_poly.type
_entity_poly.pdbx_seq_one_letter_code
_entity_poly.pdbx_strand_id
1 'polypeptide(L)'
;MLTLIDKVQRHRKPGTKANYPQHHRLAQQLAAESIVLLKNEGNILPLQAGKKTTIAVLGKPAQEPVIQGSGCATTVPYMLDRPLDEIFEVAVTTSRSIMPSAPRMIIT
;
A
#
# COMPACT_ATOMS: atom_id res chain seq x y z
N MET A 1 38.17 5.36 -0.02
CA MET A 1 37.24 4.89 -1.08
C MET A 1 37.53 3.45 -1.51
N LEU A 2 38.77 3.10 -1.86
CA LEU A 2 39.15 1.72 -2.25
C LEU A 2 38.89 0.67 -1.15
N THR A 3 39.06 1.03 0.13
CA THR A 3 38.81 0.13 1.28
C THR A 3 37.35 -0.34 1.38
N LEU A 4 36.38 0.50 1.03
CA LEU A 4 34.96 0.12 1.04
C LEU A 4 34.63 -0.85 -0.10
N ILE A 5 35.18 -0.57 -1.30
CA ILE A 5 35.02 -1.45 -2.46
C ILE A 5 35.56 -2.84 -2.15
N ASP A 6 36.79 -2.91 -1.61
CA ASP A 6 37.42 -4.17 -1.24
C ASP A 6 36.61 -4.93 -0.17
N LYS A 7 36.11 -4.23 0.85
CA LYS A 7 35.21 -4.82 1.86
C LYS A 7 33.93 -5.40 1.24
N VAL A 8 33.27 -4.66 0.33
CA VAL A 8 32.04 -5.13 -0.34
C VAL A 8 32.33 -6.35 -1.22
N GLN A 9 33.44 -6.36 -1.96
CA GLN A 9 33.81 -7.49 -2.82
C GLN A 9 34.10 -8.74 -1.99
N ARG A 10 34.87 -8.63 -0.90
CA ARG A 10 35.20 -9.75 -0.01
C ARG A 10 33.98 -10.38 0.66
N HIS A 11 32.95 -9.59 0.94
CA HIS A 11 31.72 -10.07 1.59
C HIS A 11 30.55 -10.26 0.62
N ARG A 12 30.75 -10.09 -0.69
CA ARG A 12 29.72 -10.36 -1.68
C ARG A 12 29.39 -11.86 -1.65
N LYS A 13 28.10 -12.18 -1.63
CA LYS A 13 27.59 -13.55 -1.73
C LYS A 13 26.84 -13.71 -3.05
N PRO A 14 27.54 -14.05 -4.16
CA PRO A 14 26.91 -14.30 -5.44
C PRO A 14 25.83 -15.37 -5.32
N GLY A 15 24.71 -15.21 -6.02
CA GLY A 15 23.60 -16.17 -5.99
C GLY A 15 22.64 -16.02 -4.80
N THR A 16 22.86 -15.06 -3.90
CA THR A 16 21.86 -14.71 -2.88
C THR A 16 20.58 -14.22 -3.57
N LYS A 17 19.46 -14.88 -3.32
CA LYS A 17 18.14 -14.49 -3.84
C LYS A 17 17.31 -13.86 -2.74
N ALA A 18 16.68 -12.73 -3.02
CA ALA A 18 15.69 -12.15 -2.13
C ALA A 18 14.37 -12.93 -2.25
N ASN A 19 13.73 -13.21 -1.11
CA ASN A 19 12.38 -13.77 -1.10
C ASN A 19 11.37 -12.62 -1.08
N TYR A 20 11.08 -12.07 -2.26
CA TYR A 20 10.18 -10.92 -2.37
C TYR A 20 8.79 -11.18 -1.77
N PRO A 21 8.13 -12.33 -2.01
CA PRO A 21 6.84 -12.64 -1.36
C PRO A 21 6.89 -12.60 0.16
N GLN A 22 7.96 -13.12 0.77
CA GLN A 22 8.11 -13.10 2.22
C GLN A 22 8.36 -11.69 2.75
N HIS A 23 9.19 -10.89 2.05
CA HIS A 23 9.42 -9.49 2.42
C HIS A 23 8.13 -8.64 2.30
N HIS A 24 7.31 -8.90 1.28
CA HIS A 24 6.04 -8.21 1.09
C HIS A 24 5.06 -8.48 2.23
N ARG A 25 4.90 -9.75 2.64
CA ARG A 25 4.08 -10.10 3.81
C ARG A 25 4.57 -9.45 5.09
N LEU A 26 5.88 -9.39 5.30
CA LEU A 26 6.45 -8.70 6.45
C LEU A 26 6.15 -7.19 6.41
N ALA A 27 6.27 -6.56 5.23
CA ALA A 27 5.92 -5.16 5.05
C ALA A 27 4.43 -4.88 5.34
N GLN A 28 3.52 -5.76 4.88
CA GLN A 28 2.09 -5.68 5.19
C GLN A 28 1.83 -5.76 6.69
N GLN A 29 2.49 -6.67 7.41
CA GLN A 29 2.39 -6.79 8.87
C GLN A 29 2.84 -5.50 9.57
N LEU A 30 4.02 -4.99 9.22
CA LEU A 30 4.54 -3.75 9.79
C LEU A 30 3.62 -2.56 9.50
N ALA A 31 3.06 -2.48 8.29
CA ALA A 31 2.11 -1.43 7.94
C ALA A 31 0.82 -1.52 8.78
N ALA A 32 0.27 -2.72 8.95
CA ALA A 32 -0.93 -2.95 9.78
C ALA A 32 -0.70 -2.56 11.24
N GLU A 33 0.47 -2.87 11.80
CA GLU A 33 0.85 -2.51 13.18
C GLU A 33 1.18 -1.02 13.35
N SER A 34 1.49 -0.31 12.26
CA SER A 34 1.85 1.11 12.29
C SER A 34 0.65 2.06 12.17
N ILE A 35 -0.54 1.56 11.83
CA ILE A 35 -1.75 2.39 11.68
C ILE A 35 -2.34 2.73 13.04
N VAL A 36 -2.66 4.01 13.26
CA VAL A 36 -3.26 4.50 14.51
C VAL A 36 -4.71 4.96 14.26
N LEU A 37 -5.66 4.39 14.99
CA LEU A 37 -7.06 4.79 14.96
C LEU A 37 -7.27 6.05 15.81
N LEU A 38 -7.44 7.20 15.15
CA LEU A 38 -7.59 8.49 15.84
C LEU A 38 -9.01 8.77 16.34
N LYS A 39 -10.04 8.31 15.61
CA LYS A 39 -11.45 8.57 15.91
C LYS A 39 -12.32 7.40 15.45
N ASN A 40 -13.25 6.96 16.29
CA ASN A 40 -14.28 5.97 15.96
C ASN A 40 -15.54 6.19 16.80
N GLU A 41 -16.45 7.04 16.31
CA GLU A 41 -17.74 7.31 16.95
C GLU A 41 -18.82 6.43 16.31
N GLY A 42 -19.82 5.99 17.09
CA GLY A 42 -20.96 5.25 16.55
C GLY A 42 -20.64 3.84 16.04
N ASN A 43 -19.51 3.25 16.47
CA ASN A 43 -19.07 1.91 16.07
C ASN A 43 -19.00 1.73 14.54
N ILE A 44 -18.53 2.74 13.82
CA ILE A 44 -18.39 2.71 12.35
C ILE A 44 -17.38 1.64 11.93
N LEU A 45 -16.28 1.50 12.67
CA LEU A 45 -15.30 0.44 12.50
C LEU A 45 -15.41 -0.61 13.62
N PRO A 46 -15.17 -1.92 13.32
CA PRO A 46 -14.78 -2.47 12.02
C PRO A 46 -15.94 -2.53 11.00
N LEU A 47 -15.62 -2.39 9.71
CA LEU A 47 -16.60 -2.58 8.65
C LEU A 47 -17.06 -4.04 8.62
N GLN A 48 -18.37 -4.27 8.54
CA GLN A 48 -18.94 -5.62 8.50
C GLN A 48 -18.98 -6.13 7.06
N ALA A 49 -18.05 -7.04 6.72
CA ALA A 49 -18.07 -7.77 5.46
C ALA A 49 -19.34 -8.64 5.32
N GLY A 50 -19.87 -8.77 4.11
CA GLY A 50 -20.96 -9.71 3.78
C GLY A 50 -22.40 -9.28 4.15
N LYS A 51 -22.62 -8.13 4.81
CA LYS A 51 -23.95 -7.49 4.84
C LYS A 51 -24.14 -6.68 3.55
N LYS A 52 -25.39 -6.36 3.17
CA LYS A 52 -25.72 -5.46 2.03
C LYS A 52 -25.27 -4.02 2.30
N THR A 53 -23.97 -3.84 2.53
CA THR A 53 -23.34 -2.57 2.84
C THR A 53 -22.70 -2.08 1.55
N THR A 54 -23.33 -1.10 0.91
CA THR A 54 -22.73 -0.42 -0.22
C THR A 54 -21.68 0.56 0.29
N ILE A 55 -20.44 0.39 -0.14
CA ILE A 55 -19.31 1.24 0.25
C ILE A 55 -18.90 2.07 -0.96
N ALA A 56 -18.85 3.39 -0.82
CA ALA A 56 -18.23 4.28 -1.78
C ALA A 56 -16.80 4.59 -1.33
N VAL A 57 -15.81 4.20 -2.14
CA VAL A 57 -14.39 4.51 -1.88
C VAL A 57 -14.02 5.77 -2.66
N LEU A 58 -13.60 6.82 -1.95
CA LEU A 58 -13.29 8.13 -2.51
C LEU A 58 -11.83 8.53 -2.24
N GLY A 59 -11.25 9.26 -3.18
CA GLY A 59 -9.90 9.82 -3.06
C GLY A 59 -8.87 9.16 -3.96
N LYS A 60 -7.96 9.97 -4.51
CA LYS A 60 -6.87 9.53 -5.38
C LYS A 60 -5.99 8.42 -4.78
N PRO A 61 -5.61 8.47 -3.48
CA PRO A 61 -4.75 7.43 -2.88
C PRO A 61 -5.33 6.02 -2.86
N ALA A 62 -6.65 5.86 -3.02
CA ALA A 62 -7.25 4.54 -3.14
C ALA A 62 -6.78 3.81 -4.41
N GLN A 63 -6.52 4.56 -5.48
CA GLN A 63 -6.04 4.06 -6.77
C GLN A 63 -4.54 4.28 -6.98
N GLU A 64 -3.97 5.36 -6.45
CA GLU A 64 -2.55 5.70 -6.54
C GLU A 64 -1.97 5.83 -5.12
N PRO A 65 -1.63 4.71 -4.45
CA PRO A 65 -1.22 4.72 -3.06
C PRO A 65 0.06 5.50 -2.83
N VAL A 66 0.09 6.27 -1.74
CA VAL A 66 1.29 6.94 -1.26
C VAL A 66 1.95 6.03 -0.22
N ILE A 67 2.97 5.28 -0.64
CA ILE A 67 3.65 4.28 0.21
C ILE A 67 4.89 4.82 0.92
N GLN A 68 5.36 6.00 0.54
CA GLN A 68 6.61 6.59 1.04
C GLN A 68 6.60 8.11 0.87
N GLY A 69 7.46 8.78 1.63
CA GLY A 69 7.79 10.18 1.42
C GLY A 69 8.68 10.40 0.20
N SER A 70 9.31 11.56 0.13
CA SER A 70 10.24 11.92 -0.95
C SER A 70 11.71 11.89 -0.47
N GLY A 71 12.64 12.05 -1.42
CA GLY A 71 14.08 12.18 -1.13
C GLY A 71 14.83 10.85 -1.19
N CYS A 72 15.96 10.77 -0.48
CA CYS A 72 16.92 9.66 -0.59
C CYS A 72 16.39 8.32 -0.07
N ALA A 73 15.31 8.32 0.71
CA ALA A 73 14.64 7.11 1.18
C ALA A 73 13.68 6.50 0.14
N THR A 74 13.48 7.17 -1.01
CA THR A 74 12.53 6.72 -2.03
C THR A 74 13.07 5.49 -2.75
N THR A 75 12.26 4.44 -2.85
CA THR A 75 12.59 3.18 -3.52
C THR A 75 11.47 2.72 -4.44
N VAL A 76 11.80 1.94 -5.47
CA VAL A 76 10.78 1.30 -6.32
C VAL A 76 10.42 -0.04 -5.67
N PRO A 77 9.14 -0.25 -5.26
CA PRO A 77 8.74 -1.50 -4.66
C PRO A 77 8.69 -2.63 -5.71
N TYR A 78 8.94 -3.87 -5.28
CA TYR A 78 8.78 -5.05 -6.13
C TYR A 78 7.31 -5.49 -6.26
N MET A 79 6.52 -5.22 -5.22
CA MET A 79 5.08 -5.51 -5.14
C MET A 79 4.39 -4.34 -4.46
N LEU A 80 3.18 -4.04 -4.91
CA LEU A 80 2.40 -2.91 -4.43
C LEU A 80 0.92 -3.28 -4.39
N ASP A 81 0.32 -3.15 -3.22
CA ASP A 81 -1.10 -3.36 -3.02
C ASP A 81 -1.82 -2.01 -3.11
N ARG A 82 -2.92 -1.97 -3.88
CA ARG A 82 -3.70 -0.74 -4.05
C ARG A 82 -4.90 -0.83 -3.11
N PRO A 83 -5.14 0.16 -2.22
CA PRO A 83 -6.21 0.07 -1.23
C PRO A 83 -7.58 -0.26 -1.82
N LEU A 84 -7.91 0.31 -3.00
CA LEU A 84 -9.17 0.01 -3.67
C LEU A 84 -9.29 -1.47 -4.07
N ASP A 85 -8.24 -2.05 -4.64
CA ASP A 85 -8.24 -3.43 -5.12
C ASP A 85 -8.32 -4.40 -3.91
N GLU A 86 -7.60 -4.12 -2.82
CA GLU A 86 -7.66 -4.89 -1.56
C GLU A 86 -9.03 -4.81 -0.87
N ILE A 87 -9.65 -3.62 -0.82
CA ILE A 87 -11.00 -3.44 -0.26
C ILE A 87 -12.02 -4.27 -1.06
N PHE A 88 -11.90 -4.31 -2.39
CA PHE A 88 -12.76 -5.14 -3.22
C PHE A 88 -12.57 -6.63 -2.96
N GLU A 89 -11.33 -7.09 -2.81
CA GLU A 89 -11.03 -8.48 -2.51
C GLU A 89 -11.67 -8.93 -1.19
N VAL A 90 -11.63 -8.08 -0.15
CA VAL A 90 -12.19 -8.41 1.17
C VAL A 90 -13.72 -8.24 1.23
N ALA A 91 -14.29 -7.28 0.51
CA ALA A 91 -15.72 -6.93 0.65
C ALA A 91 -16.70 -7.94 0.04
N VAL A 92 -16.22 -8.91 -0.76
CA VAL A 92 -16.94 -9.97 -1.51
C VAL A 92 -18.48 -9.85 -1.47
N THR A 93 -19.01 -8.98 -2.33
CA THR A 93 -20.27 -9.12 -3.09
C THR A 93 -20.47 -7.84 -3.93
N THR A 94 -20.39 -7.98 -5.25
CA THR A 94 -21.08 -7.14 -6.27
C THR A 94 -20.34 -5.97 -6.97
N SER A 95 -20.51 -5.98 -8.31
CA SER A 95 -20.50 -4.87 -9.29
C SER A 95 -19.47 -3.75 -9.10
N ARG A 96 -18.44 -3.78 -9.95
CA ARG A 96 -17.46 -2.70 -10.10
C ARG A 96 -18.04 -1.59 -10.98
N SER A 97 -18.34 -0.43 -10.39
CA SER A 97 -18.57 0.82 -11.14
C SER A 97 -17.47 1.80 -10.76
N ILE A 98 -16.49 2.00 -11.65
CA ILE A 98 -15.43 2.99 -11.47
C ILE A 98 -15.94 4.29 -12.07
N MET A 99 -16.19 5.31 -11.25
CA MET A 99 -16.38 6.66 -11.78
C MET A 99 -15.01 7.25 -12.14
N PRO A 100 -14.78 7.70 -13.38
CA PRO A 100 -13.54 8.34 -13.76
C PRO A 100 -13.33 9.63 -12.95
N SER A 101 -12.07 9.94 -12.64
CA SER A 101 -11.68 11.11 -11.86
C SER A 101 -12.34 12.38 -12.41
N ALA A 102 -13.02 13.14 -11.56
CA ALA A 102 -13.60 14.44 -11.92
C ALA A 102 -12.52 15.33 -12.57
N PRO A 103 -12.81 16.00 -13.71
CA PRO A 103 -11.86 16.90 -14.33
C PRO A 103 -11.45 17.99 -13.34
N ARG A 104 -10.16 18.33 -13.35
CA ARG A 104 -9.57 19.38 -12.49
C ARG A 104 -10.42 20.64 -12.59
N MET A 105 -11.09 20.98 -11.49
CA MET A 105 -11.72 22.28 -11.30
C MET A 105 -10.59 23.32 -11.23
N ILE A 106 -10.31 23.97 -12.34
CA ILE A 106 -9.44 25.15 -12.41
C ILE A 106 -10.23 26.27 -11.76
N ILE A 107 -9.81 26.67 -10.56
CA ILE A 107 -10.32 27.86 -9.90
C ILE A 107 -9.49 29.02 -10.47
N THR A 108 -10.12 29.82 -11.34
CA THR A 108 -9.64 31.15 -11.74
C THR A 108 -9.98 32.16 -10.66
#